data_AF-G5JJR6-F1
#
_entry.id   AF-G5JJR6-F1
#
_cell.length_a   1.000
_cell.length_b   1.000
_cell.length_c   1.000
_cell.angle_alpha   90.00
_cell.angle_beta   90.00
_cell.angle_gamma   90.00
#
_symmetry.space_group_name_H-M   'P 1'
#
loop_
_entity.id
_entity.type
_entity.pdbx_description
1 polymer ?
#
loop_
_entity_poly.entity_id
_entity_poly.type
_entity_poly.pdbx_seq_one_letter_code
_entity_poly.pdbx_strand_id
1 'polypeptide(L)'
;MVSNKIVVPHQSCNLAFIGNFAETERDTVFTTEYSVRTAMEAVYQLLNIDRGVPEVVGTPFDIRVLMDAVYQLNDRQDLQEITEHNPIQKLALSGFLKKIKGTYIETLLKDHHLL
;
A
#
# COMPACT_ATOMS: atom_id res chain seq x y z
N MET A 1 23.84 7.07 -6.48
CA MET A 1 22.38 7.29 -6.51
C MET A 1 22.14 8.70 -7.00
N VAL A 2 21.41 8.87 -8.10
CA VAL A 2 20.93 10.19 -8.53
C VAL A 2 19.73 10.51 -7.64
N SER A 3 19.77 11.60 -6.89
CA SER A 3 18.66 12.09 -6.09
C SER A 3 17.71 12.91 -6.97
N ASN A 4 16.46 12.49 -7.07
CA ASN A 4 15.41 13.20 -7.79
C ASN A 4 15.08 14.55 -7.14
N LYS A 5 14.38 15.43 -7.87
CA LYS A 5 13.93 16.74 -7.37
C LYS A 5 12.45 16.68 -7.00
N ILE A 6 12.11 17.20 -5.82
CA ILE A 6 10.71 17.33 -5.37
C ILE A 6 9.90 18.18 -6.37
N VAL A 7 8.63 17.83 -6.57
CA VAL A 7 7.72 18.46 -7.53
C VAL A 7 7.78 19.99 -7.49
N VAL A 8 7.61 20.60 -6.31
CA VAL A 8 7.89 22.02 -6.07
C VAL A 8 8.98 22.13 -5.02
N PRO A 9 10.21 22.52 -5.39
CA PRO A 9 11.30 22.67 -4.43
C PRO A 9 10.97 23.71 -3.36
N HIS A 10 11.51 23.51 -2.16
CA HIS A 10 11.40 24.48 -1.07
C HIS A 10 11.83 25.89 -1.54
N GLN A 11 11.03 26.91 -1.20
CA GLN A 11 11.20 28.32 -1.64
C GLN A 11 11.05 28.58 -3.15
N SER A 12 10.62 27.61 -3.96
CA SER A 12 10.25 27.88 -5.34
C SER A 12 8.99 28.73 -5.41
N CYS A 13 9.05 29.82 -6.18
CA CYS A 13 7.90 30.71 -6.38
C CYS A 13 7.18 30.46 -7.72
N ASN A 14 7.87 29.89 -8.71
CA ASN A 14 7.37 29.80 -10.09
C ASN A 14 7.98 28.64 -10.91
N LEU A 15 8.66 27.69 -10.26
CA LEU A 15 9.30 26.54 -10.92
C LEU A 15 8.80 25.23 -10.30
N ALA A 16 8.51 24.24 -11.16
CA ALA A 16 8.19 22.88 -10.75
C ALA A 16 8.86 21.85 -11.66
N PHE A 17 9.12 20.66 -11.12
CA PHE A 17 9.53 19.46 -11.85
C PHE A 17 8.35 18.50 -11.94
N ILE A 18 8.09 17.94 -13.13
CA ILE A 18 6.99 17.00 -13.38
C ILE A 18 7.48 15.78 -14.14
N GLY A 19 6.68 14.71 -14.14
CA GLY A 19 6.97 13.46 -14.81
C GLY A 19 7.79 12.48 -13.96
N ASN A 20 8.18 11.36 -14.57
CA ASN A 20 8.76 10.19 -13.91
C ASN A 20 10.15 10.38 -13.26
N PHE A 21 10.71 11.58 -13.31
CA PHE A 21 11.98 11.94 -12.67
C PHE A 21 11.82 13.03 -11.58
N ALA A 22 10.58 13.50 -11.37
CA ALA A 22 10.23 14.29 -10.19
C ALA A 22 9.99 13.35 -9.00
N GLU A 23 10.16 13.85 -7.79
CA GLU A 23 9.99 13.10 -6.54
C GLU A 23 8.65 13.48 -5.88
N THR A 24 7.80 12.48 -5.63
CA THR A 24 6.59 12.55 -4.79
C THR A 24 6.40 11.24 -4.02
N GLU A 25 5.64 11.26 -2.93
CA GLU A 25 5.53 10.14 -2.00
C GLU A 25 4.77 8.93 -2.58
N ARG A 26 5.23 7.72 -2.25
CA ARG A 26 4.57 6.40 -2.42
C ARG A 26 4.18 5.94 -3.84
N ASP A 27 4.08 6.83 -4.83
CA ASP A 27 3.62 6.46 -6.18
C ASP A 27 4.72 5.79 -7.02
N THR A 28 4.31 5.11 -8.08
CA THR A 28 5.18 4.31 -8.96
C THR A 28 5.47 5.01 -10.28
N VAL A 29 6.75 5.28 -10.55
CA VAL A 29 7.23 5.75 -11.85
C VAL A 29 7.05 4.68 -12.94
N PHE A 30 7.33 5.04 -14.19
CA PHE A 30 7.02 4.23 -15.37
C PHE A 30 5.51 4.05 -15.58
N THR A 31 4.71 5.00 -15.10
CA THR A 31 3.26 5.02 -15.27
C THR A 31 2.81 6.38 -15.80
N THR A 32 1.70 6.39 -16.55
CA THR A 32 1.04 7.64 -16.94
C THR A 32 0.43 8.34 -15.72
N GLU A 33 -0.06 7.58 -14.74
CA GLU A 33 -0.59 8.08 -13.47
C GLU A 33 0.41 9.00 -12.76
N TYR A 34 1.67 8.57 -12.61
CA TYR A 34 2.72 9.39 -11.98
C TYR A 34 2.93 10.73 -12.70
N SER A 35 2.83 10.74 -14.03
CA SER A 35 2.96 11.95 -14.83
C SER A 35 1.80 12.91 -14.59
N VAL A 36 0.57 12.38 -14.45
CA VAL A 36 -0.62 13.17 -14.13
C VAL A 36 -0.58 13.67 -12.69
N ARG A 37 -0.16 12.85 -11.73
CA ARG A 37 -0.01 13.22 -10.30
C ARG A 37 0.96 14.39 -10.14
N THR A 38 2.18 14.25 -10.63
CA THR A 38 3.21 15.30 -10.49
C THR A 38 2.79 16.60 -11.16
N ALA A 39 2.08 16.53 -12.29
CA ALA A 39 1.48 17.71 -12.92
C ALA A 39 0.39 18.36 -12.05
N MET A 40 -0.52 17.56 -11.48
CA MET A 40 -1.59 18.04 -10.60
C MET A 40 -1.00 18.69 -9.33
N GLU A 41 -0.06 18.03 -8.68
CA GLU A 41 0.64 18.54 -7.49
C GLU A 41 1.37 19.87 -7.77
N ALA A 42 2.09 19.97 -8.89
CA ALA A 42 2.78 21.18 -9.29
C ALA A 42 1.82 22.37 -9.50
N VAL A 43 0.75 22.16 -10.26
CA VAL A 43 -0.25 23.19 -10.55
C VAL A 43 -0.96 23.63 -9.27
N TYR A 44 -1.34 22.67 -8.41
CA TYR A 44 -2.06 22.96 -7.17
C TYR A 44 -1.20 23.75 -6.19
N GLN A 45 0.08 23.39 -6.03
CA GLN A 45 1.02 24.08 -5.15
C GLN A 45 1.38 25.48 -5.65
N LEU A 46 1.69 25.64 -6.95
CA LEU A 46 2.12 26.94 -7.49
C LEU A 46 0.97 27.96 -7.59
N LEU A 47 -0.26 27.51 -7.83
CA LEU A 47 -1.43 28.38 -7.97
C LEU A 47 -2.29 28.48 -6.70
N ASN A 48 -1.88 27.84 -5.60
CA ASN A 48 -2.62 27.78 -4.34
C ASN A 48 -4.09 27.34 -4.55
N ILE A 49 -4.29 26.26 -5.30
CA ILE A 49 -5.64 25.73 -5.57
C ILE A 49 -6.18 25.09 -4.28
N ASP A 50 -7.30 25.60 -3.79
CA ASP A 50 -7.97 25.12 -2.57
C ASP A 50 -8.82 23.86 -2.82
N ARG A 51 -8.14 22.76 -3.17
CA ARG A 51 -8.74 21.44 -3.34
C ARG A 51 -7.70 20.36 -3.07
N GLY A 52 -8.12 19.26 -2.45
CA GLY A 52 -7.24 18.11 -2.22
C GLY A 52 -6.81 17.41 -3.51
N VAL A 53 -5.51 17.11 -3.62
CA VAL A 53 -4.99 16.14 -4.59
C VAL A 53 -5.24 14.74 -4.03
N PRO A 54 -5.84 13.79 -4.79
CA PRO A 54 -6.05 12.44 -4.31
C PRO A 54 -4.73 11.77 -3.92
N GLU A 55 -4.68 11.11 -2.76
CA GLU A 55 -3.53 10.32 -2.34
C GLU A 55 -3.31 9.09 -3.25
N VAL A 56 -2.13 8.48 -3.16
CA VAL A 56 -1.91 7.15 -3.75
C VAL A 56 -2.81 6.15 -3.03
N VAL A 57 -3.52 5.33 -3.80
CA VAL A 57 -4.51 4.37 -3.29
C VAL A 57 -3.99 3.63 -2.05
N GLY A 58 -4.76 3.65 -0.97
CA GLY A 58 -4.40 3.08 0.33
C GLY A 58 -4.47 1.55 0.41
N THR A 59 -4.47 0.82 -0.70
CA THR A 59 -4.56 -0.66 -0.71
C THR A 59 -3.50 -1.35 0.15
N PRO A 60 -2.23 -0.86 0.27
CA PRO A 60 -1.25 -1.49 1.16
C PRO A 60 -1.57 -1.36 2.66
N PHE A 61 -2.55 -0.52 3.02
CA PHE A 61 -3.01 -0.33 4.40
C PHE A 61 -4.37 -0.99 4.67
N ASP A 62 -5.02 -1.52 3.65
CA ASP A 62 -6.28 -2.23 3.80
C ASP A 62 -6.02 -3.69 4.21
N ILE A 63 -6.39 -4.05 5.44
CA ILE A 63 -6.14 -5.39 5.98
C ILE A 63 -6.79 -6.49 5.13
N ARG A 64 -7.88 -6.19 4.42
CA ARG A 64 -8.57 -7.12 3.52
C ARG A 64 -7.69 -7.48 2.33
N VAL A 65 -7.09 -6.45 1.72
CA VAL A 65 -6.15 -6.62 0.59
C VAL A 65 -4.87 -7.32 1.06
N LEU A 66 -4.41 -7.05 2.28
CA LEU A 66 -3.26 -7.77 2.85
C LEU A 66 -3.58 -9.26 3.08
N MET A 67 -4.77 -9.60 3.55
CA MET A 67 -5.22 -10.99 3.69
C MET A 67 -5.29 -11.69 2.32
N ASP A 68 -5.91 -11.04 1.33
CA ASP A 68 -5.96 -11.55 -0.05
C ASP A 68 -4.55 -11.77 -0.61
N ALA A 69 -3.63 -10.83 -0.39
CA ALA A 69 -2.26 -10.94 -0.86
C ALA A 69 -1.53 -12.13 -0.23
N VAL A 70 -1.69 -12.37 1.09
CA VAL A 70 -1.11 -13.54 1.75
C VAL A 70 -1.63 -14.83 1.12
N TYR A 71 -2.95 -14.94 0.90
CA TYR A 71 -3.55 -16.11 0.27
C TYR A 71 -3.02 -16.34 -1.16
N GLN A 72 -3.01 -15.29 -2.00
CA GLN A 72 -2.58 -15.41 -3.39
C GLN A 72 -1.07 -15.66 -3.54
N LEU A 73 -0.23 -15.08 -2.67
CA LEU A 73 1.23 -15.27 -2.71
C LEU A 73 1.65 -16.67 -2.27
N ASN A 74 0.82 -17.37 -1.50
CA ASN A 74 1.05 -18.76 -1.08
C ASN A 74 0.23 -19.73 -1.92
N ASP A 75 0.07 -19.47 -3.22
CA ASP A 75 -0.64 -20.34 -4.16
C ASP A 75 -2.02 -20.81 -3.68
N ARG A 76 -2.75 -19.91 -2.98
CA ARG A 76 -4.11 -20.14 -2.48
C ARG A 76 -4.20 -21.16 -1.35
N GLN A 77 -3.16 -21.23 -0.52
CA GLN A 77 -3.14 -22.02 0.69
C GLN A 77 -3.65 -21.25 1.91
N ASP A 78 -4.34 -21.93 2.82
CA ASP A 78 -4.79 -21.37 4.10
C ASP A 78 -3.64 -21.27 5.12
N LEU A 79 -3.89 -20.64 6.29
CA LEU A 79 -2.84 -20.48 7.30
C LEU A 79 -2.34 -21.81 7.90
N GLN A 80 -3.17 -22.85 7.92
CA GLN A 80 -2.78 -24.17 8.44
C GLN A 80 -1.81 -24.87 7.47
N GLU A 81 -2.08 -24.78 6.18
CA GLU A 81 -1.23 -25.28 5.10
C GLU A 81 0.11 -24.51 5.05
N ILE A 82 0.06 -23.16 5.06
CA ILE A 82 1.26 -22.31 5.04
C ILE A 82 2.22 -22.63 6.20
N THR A 83 1.68 -22.92 7.38
CA THR A 83 2.49 -23.16 8.59
C THR A 83 2.80 -24.63 8.84
N GLU A 84 2.37 -25.55 7.97
CA GLU A 84 2.42 -26.99 8.20
C GLU A 84 3.85 -27.49 8.51
N HIS A 85 4.83 -27.00 7.74
CA HIS A 85 6.21 -27.46 7.82
C HIS A 85 7.07 -26.71 8.85
N ASN A 86 6.52 -25.70 9.53
CA ASN A 86 7.25 -24.93 10.54
C ASN A 86 6.58 -25.06 11.93
N PRO A 87 7.16 -25.87 12.85
CA PRO A 87 6.53 -26.17 14.13
C PRO A 87 6.36 -24.93 15.03
N ILE A 88 7.25 -23.94 14.92
CA ILE A 88 7.17 -22.70 15.70
C ILE A 88 5.98 -21.85 15.21
N GLN A 89 5.83 -21.72 13.89
CA GLN A 89 4.72 -20.98 13.30
C GLN A 89 3.38 -21.69 13.55
N LYS A 90 3.34 -23.02 13.46
CA LYS A 90 2.14 -23.83 13.75
C LYS A 90 1.67 -23.68 15.20
N LEU A 91 2.60 -23.66 16.15
CA LEU A 91 2.28 -23.40 17.56
C LEU A 91 1.76 -21.98 17.77
N ALA A 92 2.39 -20.98 17.16
CA ALA A 92 1.94 -19.59 17.22
C ALA A 92 0.54 -19.42 16.63
N LEU A 93 0.27 -20.04 15.48
CA LEU A 93 -1.05 -20.05 14.83
C LEU A 93 -2.09 -20.67 15.75
N SER A 94 -1.83 -21.84 16.34
CA SER A 94 -2.76 -22.50 17.25
C SER A 94 -3.12 -21.61 18.46
N GLY A 95 -2.13 -20.92 19.01
CA GLY A 95 -2.35 -19.94 20.09
C GLY A 95 -3.16 -18.73 19.64
N PHE A 96 -2.91 -18.21 18.44
CA PHE A 96 -3.65 -17.11 17.83
C PHE A 96 -5.11 -17.49 17.55
N LEU A 97 -5.36 -18.61 16.87
CA LEU A 97 -6.70 -19.12 16.57
C LEU A 97 -7.54 -19.32 17.82
N LYS A 98 -6.95 -19.83 18.91
CA LYS A 98 -7.64 -19.96 20.20
C LYS A 98 -8.10 -18.61 20.75
N LYS A 99 -7.34 -17.53 20.54
CA LYS A 99 -7.68 -16.18 21.02
C LYS A 99 -8.73 -15.49 20.17
N ILE A 100 -8.72 -15.71 18.85
CA ILE A 100 -9.64 -15.05 17.92
C ILE A 100 -10.92 -15.84 17.65
N LYS A 101 -11.05 -17.06 18.18
CA LYS A 101 -12.24 -17.90 18.00
C LYS A 101 -13.52 -17.19 18.45
N GLY A 102 -14.53 -17.18 17.58
CA GLY A 102 -15.82 -16.51 17.76
C GLY A 102 -15.81 -15.00 17.50
N THR A 103 -14.69 -14.43 17.04
CA THR A 103 -14.57 -12.97 16.82
C THR A 103 -14.75 -12.61 15.36
N TYR A 104 -14.89 -11.30 15.09
CA TYR A 104 -14.92 -10.77 13.72
C TYR A 104 -13.61 -11.03 12.96
N ILE A 105 -12.46 -11.10 13.66
CA ILE A 105 -11.17 -11.42 13.02
C ILE A 105 -11.20 -12.84 12.42
N GLU A 106 -11.80 -13.80 13.12
CA GLU A 106 -11.98 -15.16 12.57
C GLU A 106 -12.90 -15.15 11.34
N THR A 107 -13.98 -14.35 11.38
CA THR A 107 -14.89 -14.22 10.24
C THR A 107 -14.17 -13.61 9.04
N LEU A 108 -13.40 -12.54 9.26
CA LEU A 108 -12.64 -11.87 8.21
C LEU A 108 -11.60 -12.81 7.57
N LEU A 109 -10.90 -13.61 8.37
CA LEU A 109 -9.96 -14.60 7.84
C LEU A 109 -10.65 -15.67 6.99
N LYS A 110 -11.85 -16.11 7.37
CA LYS A 110 -12.66 -17.05 6.56
C LYS A 110 -13.14 -16.42 5.25
N ASP A 111 -13.64 -15.19 5.32
CA ASP A 111 -14.11 -14.43 4.14
C ASP A 111 -12.99 -14.25 3.11
N HIS A 112 -11.74 -14.19 3.57
CA HIS A 112 -10.53 -14.08 2.75
C HIS A 112 -9.77 -15.41 2.55
N HIS A 113 -10.41 -16.57 2.82
CA HIS A 113 -9.89 -17.93 2.56
C HIS A 113 -8.59 -18.30 3.31
N LEU A 114 -8.28 -17.60 4.40
CA LEU A 114 -7.11 -17.87 5.24
C LEU A 114 -7.41 -18.84 6.40
N LEU A 115 -8.68 -19.18 6.62
CA LEU A 115 -9.16 -20.15 7.62
C LEU A 115 -10.38 -20.94 7.13
#